data_AF-A0A3D6BJH1-F1
#
_entry.id   AF-A0A3D6BJH1-F1
#
_cell.length_a   1.000
_cell.length_b   1.000
_cell.length_c   1.000
_cell.angle_alpha   90.00
_cell.angle_beta   90.00
_cell.angle_gamma   90.00
#
_symmetry.space_group_name_H-M   'P 1'
#
loop_
_entity.id
_entity.type
_entity.pdbx_description
1 polymer ?
#
loop_
_entity_poly.entity_id
_entity_poly.type
_entity_poly.pdbx_seq_one_letter_code
_entity_poly.pdbx_strand_id
1 'polypeptide(L)'
;MKAEKKKETARVIKFILFSASAGIIETVAMILCEEVIKIPGHWVCYTIALVLSVLWNFTFNRKFTFQSAENVPKAMLLVFLFYVPFAPFTIWNEHFLADTHGWNEYAVLAINMTLNLTLEYLWDNFVVYRHSKDTNDIAKKKLEKEKNEHE
;
A
#
# COMPACT_ATOMS: atom_id res chain seq x y z
N MET A 1 -5.14 -2.31 -27.18
CA MET A 1 -5.92 -3.14 -26.21
C MET A 1 -5.09 -4.20 -25.48
N LYS A 2 -4.33 -5.09 -26.15
CA LYS A 2 -3.48 -6.10 -25.46
C LYS A 2 -2.31 -5.48 -24.67
N ALA A 3 -1.66 -4.43 -25.20
CA ALA A 3 -0.54 -3.75 -24.53
C ALA A 3 -0.99 -3.01 -23.26
N GLU A 4 -2.11 -2.27 -23.32
CA GLU A 4 -2.72 -1.61 -22.16
C GLU A 4 -3.07 -2.58 -21.03
N LYS A 5 -3.69 -3.72 -21.36
CA LYS A 5 -3.98 -4.76 -20.36
C LYS A 5 -2.71 -5.31 -19.70
N LYS A 6 -1.64 -5.55 -20.48
CA LYS A 6 -0.35 -5.99 -19.93
C LYS A 6 0.28 -4.95 -18.99
N LYS A 7 0.17 -3.66 -19.32
CA LYS A 7 0.66 -2.55 -18.46
C LYS A 7 -0.10 -2.51 -17.13
N GLU A 8 -1.42 -2.61 -17.15
CA GLU A 8 -2.25 -2.67 -15.93
C GLU A 8 -1.96 -3.93 -15.09
N THR A 9 -1.83 -5.11 -15.72
CA THR A 9 -1.45 -6.33 -14.97
C THR A 9 -0.08 -6.19 -14.31
N ALA A 10 0.90 -5.60 -14.99
CA ALA A 10 2.21 -5.34 -14.40
C ALA A 10 2.15 -4.32 -13.25
N ARG A 11 1.21 -3.36 -13.31
CA ARG A 11 0.97 -2.39 -12.23
C ARG A 11 0.40 -3.07 -10.99
N VAL A 12 -0.60 -3.94 -11.15
CA VAL A 12 -1.17 -4.75 -10.05
C VAL A 12 -0.09 -5.62 -9.40
N ILE A 13 0.73 -6.32 -10.20
CA ILE A 13 1.80 -7.18 -9.67
C ILE A 13 2.81 -6.37 -8.86
N LYS A 14 3.25 -5.21 -9.39
CA LYS A 14 4.17 -4.32 -8.65
C LYS A 14 3.55 -3.82 -7.35
N PHE A 15 2.29 -3.41 -7.39
CA PHE A 15 1.57 -2.98 -6.19
C PHE A 15 1.59 -4.07 -5.12
N ILE A 16 1.21 -5.30 -5.48
CA ILE A 16 1.22 -6.45 -4.55
C ILE A 16 2.61 -6.67 -3.96
N LEU A 17 3.67 -6.63 -4.78
CA LEU A 17 5.04 -6.81 -4.32
C LEU A 17 5.49 -5.71 -3.35
N PHE A 18 5.15 -4.45 -3.63
CA PHE A 18 5.49 -3.34 -2.75
C PHE A 18 4.68 -3.36 -1.46
N SER A 19 3.40 -3.73 -1.52
CA SER A 19 2.56 -3.90 -0.32
C SER A 19 3.03 -5.07 0.55
N ALA A 20 3.46 -6.18 -0.05
CA ALA A 20 4.13 -7.25 0.68
C ALA A 20 5.42 -6.76 1.35
N SER A 21 6.22 -5.94 0.66
CA SER A 21 7.43 -5.33 1.26
C SER A 21 7.11 -4.39 2.42
N ALA A 22 5.99 -3.66 2.35
CA ALA A 22 5.53 -2.80 3.43
C ALA A 22 5.19 -3.60 4.69
N GLY A 23 4.50 -4.73 4.57
CA GLY A 23 4.24 -5.64 5.70
C GLY A 23 5.52 -6.19 6.36
N ILE A 24 6.58 -6.42 5.57
CA ILE A 24 7.90 -6.79 6.13
C ILE A 24 8.50 -5.61 6.91
N ILE A 25 8.44 -4.39 6.36
CA ILE A 25 8.91 -3.18 7.04
C ILE A 25 8.16 -2.94 8.35
N GLU A 26 6.84 -3.15 8.36
CA GLU A 26 6.01 -3.08 9.57
C GLU A 26 6.52 -4.04 10.64
N THR A 27 6.73 -5.31 10.26
CA THR A 27 7.20 -6.35 11.18
C THR A 27 8.59 -6.02 11.74
N VAL A 28 9.51 -5.57 10.88
CA VAL A 28 10.86 -5.18 11.31
C VAL A 28 10.82 -3.94 12.20
N ALA A 29 10.00 -2.95 11.87
CA ALA A 29 9.84 -1.73 12.67
C ALA A 29 9.23 -2.02 14.06
N MET A 30 8.29 -2.97 14.13
CA MET A 30 7.75 -3.48 15.39
C MET A 30 8.85 -4.10 16.25
N ILE A 31 9.60 -5.06 15.69
CA ILE A 31 10.71 -5.73 16.40
C ILE A 31 11.74 -4.69 16.87
N LEU A 32 12.09 -3.71 16.04
CA LEU A 32 13.03 -2.65 16.42
C LEU A 32 12.48 -1.77 17.56
N CYS A 33 11.21 -1.36 17.50
CA CYS A 33 10.64 -0.52 18.56
C CYS A 33 10.52 -1.26 19.90
N GLU A 34 10.15 -2.54 19.87
CA GLU A 34 9.92 -3.34 21.07
C GLU A 34 11.21 -3.91 21.66
N GLU A 35 12.05 -4.56 20.85
CA GLU A 35 13.22 -5.27 21.34
C GLU A 35 14.45 -4.36 21.47
N VAL A 36 14.62 -3.40 20.54
CA VAL A 36 15.81 -2.54 20.51
C VAL A 36 15.60 -1.24 21.29
N ILE A 37 14.51 -0.52 21.01
CA ILE A 37 14.24 0.80 21.63
C ILE A 37 13.48 0.63 22.96
N LYS A 38 12.78 -0.48 23.16
CA LYS A 38 12.01 -0.80 24.39
C LYS A 38 11.01 0.28 24.75
N ILE A 39 10.30 0.80 23.75
CA ILE A 39 9.26 1.80 23.97
C ILE A 39 8.13 1.16 24.79
N PRO A 40 7.72 1.75 25.93
CA PRO A 40 6.62 1.23 26.72
C PRO A 40 5.30 1.49 25.98
N GLY A 41 4.70 0.41 25.46
CA GLY A 41 3.39 0.41 24.83
C GLY A 41 3.39 -0.16 23.42
N HIS A 42 2.98 -1.43 23.31
CA HIS A 42 2.81 -2.15 22.03
C HIS A 42 2.00 -1.34 21.01
N TRP A 43 0.97 -0.61 21.45
CA TRP A 43 0.14 0.21 20.56
C TRP A 43 0.90 1.40 19.95
N VAL A 44 1.86 1.98 20.68
CA VAL A 44 2.69 3.08 20.18
C VAL A 44 3.67 2.55 19.14
N CYS A 45 4.35 1.43 19.44
CA CYS A 45 5.23 0.73 18.50
C CYS A 45 4.48 0.34 17.22
N TYR A 46 3.28 -0.23 17.38
CA TYR A 46 2.40 -0.61 16.29
C TYR A 46 2.00 0.57 15.42
N THR A 47 1.60 1.69 16.01
CA THR A 47 1.23 2.89 15.26
C THR A 47 2.43 3.43 14.46
N ILE A 48 3.63 3.46 15.05
CA ILE A 48 4.85 3.92 14.36
C ILE A 48 5.21 2.97 13.21
N ALA A 49 5.19 1.66 13.46
CA ALA A 49 5.47 0.63 12.45
C ALA A 49 4.48 0.70 11.29
N LEU A 50 3.20 0.87 11.58
CA LEU A 50 2.13 1.02 10.59
C LEU A 50 2.33 2.30 9.77
N VAL A 51 2.64 3.43 10.40
CA VAL A 51 2.94 4.67 9.66
C VAL A 51 4.16 4.50 8.75
N LEU A 52 5.24 3.86 9.22
CA LEU A 52 6.42 3.57 8.40
C LEU A 52 6.11 2.64 7.23
N SER A 53 5.31 1.60 7.46
CA SER A 53 4.82 0.67 6.44
C SER A 53 4.03 1.40 5.35
N VAL A 54 3.06 2.23 5.74
CA VAL A 54 2.24 3.03 4.81
C VAL A 54 3.09 4.02 4.03
N LEU A 55 4.03 4.71 4.69
CA LEU A 55 4.94 5.64 4.02
C LEU A 55 5.86 4.94 3.02
N TRP A 56 6.35 3.74 3.36
CA TRP A 56 7.14 2.91 2.46
C TRP A 56 6.30 2.47 1.26
N ASN A 57 5.11 1.90 1.49
CA ASN A 57 4.18 1.46 0.44
C ASN A 57 3.87 2.62 -0.51
N PHE A 58 3.48 3.77 0.05
CA PHE A 58 3.17 4.98 -0.71
C PHE A 58 4.36 5.48 -1.54
N THR A 59 5.55 5.54 -0.96
CA THR A 59 6.74 6.07 -1.64
C THR A 59 7.10 5.22 -2.85
N PHE A 60 7.10 3.89 -2.68
CA PHE A 60 7.41 2.97 -3.78
C PHE A 60 6.28 2.90 -4.81
N ASN A 61 5.02 2.83 -4.38
CA ASN A 61 3.89 2.80 -5.31
C ASN A 61 3.79 4.09 -6.12
N ARG A 62 3.99 5.25 -5.51
CA ARG A 62 4.05 6.54 -6.23
C ARG A 62 5.17 6.55 -7.28
N LYS A 63 6.37 6.10 -6.91
CA LYS A 63 7.57 6.22 -7.75
C LYS A 63 7.63 5.17 -8.87
N PHE A 64 7.23 3.92 -8.58
CA PHE A 64 7.44 2.78 -9.46
C PHE A 64 6.16 2.16 -10.03
N THR A 65 5.03 2.24 -9.31
CA THR A 65 3.75 1.64 -9.72
C THR A 65 2.90 2.61 -10.52
N PHE A 66 2.63 3.79 -9.98
CA PHE A 66 1.78 4.81 -10.60
C PHE A 66 2.58 5.91 -11.32
N GLN A 67 3.88 6.02 -11.02
CA GLN A 67 4.80 7.01 -11.60
C GLN A 67 4.17 8.40 -11.68
N SER A 68 3.59 8.85 -10.55
CA SER A 68 2.86 10.12 -10.47
C SER A 68 3.78 11.26 -10.04
N ALA A 69 3.67 12.40 -10.72
CA ALA A 69 4.33 13.67 -10.37
C ALA A 69 3.45 14.56 -9.46
N GLU A 70 2.30 14.06 -9.00
CA GLU A 70 1.35 14.85 -8.21
C GLU A 70 1.93 15.23 -6.83
N ASN A 71 1.37 16.29 -6.25
CA ASN A 71 1.74 16.84 -4.95
C ASN A 71 1.72 15.75 -3.87
N VAL A 72 2.90 15.44 -3.32
CA VAL A 72 3.11 14.44 -2.28
C VAL A 72 2.17 14.63 -1.07
N PRO A 73 2.01 15.86 -0.52
CA PRO A 73 1.18 16.05 0.67
C PRO A 73 -0.30 15.73 0.43
N LYS A 74 -0.81 16.07 -0.76
CA LYS A 74 -2.22 15.79 -1.14
C LYS A 74 -2.46 14.29 -1.26
N ALA A 75 -1.54 13.58 -1.91
CA ALA A 75 -1.65 12.14 -2.09
C ALA A 75 -1.50 11.39 -0.75
N MET A 76 -0.59 11.82 0.13
CA MET A 76 -0.50 11.28 1.49
C MET A 76 -1.77 11.53 2.31
N LEU A 77 -2.39 12.71 2.19
CA LEU A 77 -3.64 13.02 2.88
C LEU A 77 -4.79 12.11 2.43
N LEU A 78 -4.86 11.77 1.14
CA LEU A 78 -5.85 10.82 0.64
C LEU A 78 -5.61 9.39 1.14
N VAL A 79 -4.34 8.96 1.25
CA VAL A 79 -4.00 7.66 1.86
C VAL A 79 -4.34 7.65 3.35
N PHE A 80 -4.06 8.74 4.07
CA PHE A 80 -4.46 8.87 5.47
C PHE A 80 -5.98 8.78 5.64
N LEU A 81 -6.74 9.48 4.80
CA LEU A 81 -8.21 9.42 4.81
C LEU A 81 -8.76 8.03 4.51
N PHE A 82 -8.02 7.18 3.79
CA PHE A 82 -8.38 5.77 3.61
C PHE A 82 -8.22 4.97 4.90
N TYR A 83 -7.12 5.16 5.63
CA TYR A 83 -6.87 4.42 6.88
C TYR A 83 -7.77 4.83 8.04
N VAL A 84 -8.28 6.06 8.08
CA VAL A 84 -9.19 6.55 9.14
C VAL A 84 -10.43 5.67 9.34
N PRO A 85 -11.25 5.37 8.32
CA PRO A 85 -12.37 4.43 8.45
C PRO A 85 -11.94 2.97 8.36
N PHE A 86 -10.81 2.68 7.71
CA PHE A 86 -10.37 1.30 7.50
C PHE A 86 -9.85 0.64 8.79
N ALA A 87 -9.09 1.37 9.61
CA ALA A 87 -8.57 0.86 10.88
C ALA A 87 -9.68 0.40 11.87
N PRO A 88 -10.73 1.18 12.16
CA PRO A 88 -11.82 0.69 13.01
C PRO A 88 -12.60 -0.44 12.34
N PHE A 89 -12.69 -0.46 11.01
CA PHE A 89 -13.33 -1.55 10.27
C PHE A 89 -12.57 -2.87 10.43
N THR A 90 -11.23 -2.86 10.32
CA THR A 90 -10.42 -4.08 10.51
C THR A 90 -10.51 -4.61 11.93
N ILE A 91 -10.48 -3.74 12.94
CA ILE A 91 -10.67 -4.11 14.35
C ILE A 91 -12.04 -4.76 14.54
N TRP A 92 -13.10 -4.15 14.00
CA TRP A 92 -14.45 -4.71 14.09
C TRP A 92 -14.58 -6.06 13.35
N ASN A 93 -13.97 -6.17 12.18
CA ASN A 93 -13.99 -7.41 11.39
C ASN A 93 -13.27 -8.55 12.14
N GLU A 94 -12.13 -8.25 12.77
CA GLU A 94 -11.38 -9.19 13.58
C GLU A 94 -12.19 -9.71 14.76
N HIS A 95 -12.79 -8.82 15.56
CA HIS A 95 -13.70 -9.21 16.64
C HIS A 95 -14.90 -10.03 16.14
N PHE A 96 -15.50 -9.65 15.00
CA PHE A 96 -16.68 -10.35 14.47
C PHE A 96 -16.36 -11.78 14.00
N LEU A 97 -15.21 -11.99 13.34
CA LEU A 97 -14.85 -13.29 12.78
C LEU A 97 -14.10 -14.16 13.81
N ALA A 98 -13.11 -13.61 14.51
CA ALA A 98 -12.30 -14.37 15.46
C ALA A 98 -13.07 -14.66 16.75
N ASP A 99 -13.57 -13.62 17.44
CA ASP A 99 -14.19 -13.81 18.77
C ASP A 99 -15.62 -14.36 18.69
N THR A 100 -16.39 -13.94 17.68
CA THR A 100 -17.83 -14.25 17.63
C THR A 100 -18.14 -15.55 16.87
N HIS A 101 -17.33 -15.89 15.87
CA HIS A 101 -17.51 -17.08 15.03
C HIS A 101 -16.42 -18.15 15.25
N GLY A 102 -15.43 -17.90 16.10
CA GLY A 102 -14.35 -18.85 16.42
C GLY A 102 -13.49 -19.19 15.22
N TRP A 103 -13.37 -18.29 14.24
CA TRP A 103 -12.51 -18.52 13.08
C TRP A 103 -11.04 -18.51 13.49
N ASN A 104 -10.22 -19.24 12.74
CA ASN A 104 -8.78 -19.23 12.94
C ASN A 104 -8.23 -17.80 12.73
N GLU A 105 -7.53 -17.26 13.73
CA GLU A 105 -6.96 -15.90 13.72
C GLU A 105 -6.08 -15.67 12.48
N TYR A 106 -5.32 -16.66 12.04
CA TYR A 106 -4.50 -16.56 10.83
C TYR A 106 -5.34 -16.43 9.55
N ALA A 107 -6.52 -17.05 9.50
CA ALA A 107 -7.43 -16.93 8.37
C ALA A 107 -8.08 -15.55 8.32
N VAL A 108 -8.50 -15.02 9.49
CA VAL A 108 -9.06 -13.66 9.60
C VAL A 108 -8.00 -12.62 9.25
N LEU A 109 -6.77 -12.79 9.73
CA LEU A 109 -5.63 -11.96 9.36
C LEU A 109 -5.38 -11.97 7.84
N ALA A 110 -5.36 -13.15 7.20
CA ALA A 110 -5.17 -13.26 5.75
C ALA A 110 -6.29 -12.57 4.95
N ILE A 111 -7.53 -12.65 5.43
CA ILE A 111 -8.68 -11.94 4.85
C ILE A 111 -8.49 -10.43 4.99
N ASN A 112 -8.15 -9.94 6.18
CA ASN A 112 -7.91 -8.52 6.43
C ASN A 112 -6.75 -7.98 5.58
N MET A 113 -5.65 -8.73 5.45
CA MET A 113 -4.54 -8.35 4.57
C MET A 113 -4.97 -8.29 3.09
N THR A 114 -5.77 -9.26 2.64
CA THR A 114 -6.27 -9.30 1.25
C THR A 114 -7.24 -8.15 0.97
N LEU A 115 -8.13 -7.87 1.91
CA LEU A 115 -9.07 -6.75 1.84
C LEU A 115 -8.31 -5.42 1.84
N ASN A 116 -7.39 -5.23 2.78
CA ASN A 116 -6.55 -4.03 2.85
C ASN A 116 -5.85 -3.77 1.52
N LEU A 117 -5.14 -4.77 1.00
CA LEU A 117 -4.41 -4.66 -0.26
C LEU A 117 -5.35 -4.34 -1.45
N THR A 118 -6.51 -5.00 -1.52
CA THR A 118 -7.47 -4.79 -2.63
C THR A 118 -8.09 -3.40 -2.57
N LEU A 119 -8.56 -2.99 -1.39
CA LEU A 119 -9.19 -1.69 -1.17
C LEU A 119 -8.18 -0.55 -1.33
N GLU A 120 -6.97 -0.70 -0.80
CA GLU A 120 -5.88 0.25 -0.97
C GLU A 120 -5.50 0.40 -2.44
N TYR A 121 -5.39 -0.71 -3.19
CA TYR A 121 -5.15 -0.65 -4.63
C TYR A 121 -6.26 0.09 -5.38
N LEU A 122 -7.53 -0.20 -5.07
CA LEU A 122 -8.66 0.47 -5.69
C LEU A 122 -8.68 1.97 -5.34
N TRP A 123 -8.43 2.31 -4.09
CA TRP A 123 -8.36 3.70 -3.63
C TRP A 123 -7.23 4.46 -4.30
N ASP A 124 -6.03 3.88 -4.34
CA ASP A 124 -4.88 4.48 -5.01
C ASP A 124 -5.14 4.66 -6.51
N ASN A 125 -5.71 3.64 -7.15
CA ASN A 125 -5.94 3.62 -8.58
C ASN A 125 -7.08 4.57 -9.02
N PHE A 126 -8.14 4.71 -8.23
CA PHE A 126 -9.34 5.47 -8.59
C PHE A 126 -9.48 6.82 -7.89
N VAL A 127 -8.80 7.06 -6.78
CA VAL A 127 -8.92 8.29 -5.99
C VAL A 127 -7.58 9.02 -5.93
N VAL A 128 -6.51 8.36 -5.48
CA VAL A 128 -5.21 9.03 -5.25
C VAL A 128 -4.53 9.42 -6.56
N TYR A 129 -4.44 8.51 -7.53
CA TYR A 129 -3.69 8.72 -8.76
C TYR A 129 -4.59 8.86 -10.00
N ARG A 130 -5.91 9.00 -9.84
CA ARG A 130 -6.87 9.00 -10.95
C ARG A 130 -6.49 9.91 -12.11
N HIS A 131 -5.95 11.10 -11.80
CA HIS A 131 -5.64 12.14 -12.77
C HIS A 131 -4.14 12.33 -13.03
N SER A 132 -3.27 11.54 -12.41
CA SER A 132 -1.81 11.76 -12.43
C SER A 132 -0.98 10.50 -12.75
N LYS A 133 -1.62 9.45 -13.26
CA LYS A 133 -0.91 8.23 -13.72
C LYS A 133 0.06 8.58 -14.84
N ASP A 134 1.25 8.01 -14.77
CA ASP A 134 2.28 8.08 -15.82
C ASP A 134 2.69 9.52 -16.22
N THR A 135 2.50 10.51 -15.32
CA THR A 135 2.84 11.91 -15.60
C THR A 135 4.30 12.26 -15.27
N ASN A 136 4.99 11.40 -14.51
CA ASN A 136 6.35 11.63 -14.04
C ASN A 136 7.42 11.41 -15.13
N ASP A 137 8.58 12.06 -14.98
CA ASP A 137 9.68 12.04 -15.94
C ASP A 137 10.24 10.63 -16.19
N ILE A 138 10.09 9.72 -15.23
CA ILE A 138 10.46 8.30 -15.39
C ILE A 138 9.55 7.59 -16.40
N ALA A 139 8.25 7.93 -16.42
CA ALA A 139 7.30 7.40 -17.39
C ALA A 139 7.56 7.98 -18.78
N LYS A 140 7.84 9.30 -18.86
CA LYS A 140 8.20 9.99 -20.12
C LYS A 140 9.48 9.42 -20.74
N LYS A 141 10.55 9.23 -19.95
CA LYS A 141 11.81 8.62 -20.41
C LYS A 141 11.65 7.17 -20.86
N LYS A 142 10.72 6.41 -20.25
CA LYS A 142 10.40 5.05 -20.70
C LYS A 142 9.66 5.05 -22.03
N LEU A 143 8.69 5.95 -22.21
CA LEU A 143 7.98 6.14 -23.48
C LEU A 143 8.94 6.59 -24.61
N GLU A 144 9.89 7.48 -24.32
CA GLU A 144 10.92 7.90 -25.28
C GLU A 144 11.86 6.74 -25.67
N LYS A 145 12.30 5.92 -24.70
CA LYS A 145 13.09 4.71 -25.01
C LYS A 145 12.30 3.68 -25.82
N GLU A 146 11.05 3.40 -25.46
CA GLU A 146 10.20 2.47 -26.21
C GLU A 146 9.94 2.96 -27.65
N LYS A 147 9.85 4.29 -27.86
CA LYS A 147 9.76 4.86 -29.21
C LYS A 147 11.05 4.68 -30.01
N ASN A 148 12.20 4.99 -29.41
CA ASN A 148 13.50 4.93 -30.09
C ASN A 148 13.99 3.50 -30.37
N GLU A 149 13.48 2.49 -29.67
CA GLU A 149 13.78 1.06 -29.94
C GLU A 149 12.88 0.46 -31.04
N HIS A 150 11.83 1.19 -31.46
CA HIS A 150 10.88 0.76 -32.50
C HIS A 150 10.97 1.59 -33.80
N GLU A 151 11.90 2.54 -33.89
CA GLU A 151 12.38 3.19 -35.14
C GLU A 151 13.64 2.50 -35.66
#